data_AF-A0A495D2E9-F1
#
_entry.id   AF-A0A495D2E9-F1
#
_cell.length_a   1.000
_cell.length_b   1.000
_cell.length_c   1.000
_cell.angle_alpha   90.00
_cell.angle_beta   90.00
_cell.angle_gamma   90.00
#
_symmetry.space_group_name_H-M   'P 1'
#
loop_
_entity.id
_entity.type
_entity.pdbx_description
1 polymer ?
#
loop_
_entity_poly.entity_id
_entity_poly.type
_entity_poly.pdbx_seq_one_letter_code
_entity_poly.pdbx_strand_id
1 'polypeptide(L)'
;MVNARGWARTRAAMKFEIEETLHGPKRVAEMTSLAMDGQRNWRHRGHLGPSDGTRGKMRTRSVAALAVRAWASSLGFPPRESEQLGQATAASVLYAAIINSPSTLKVEGTRSAVAEFFAQYSEHDHIARGVSGLGDTQQVISITWADNGPPELNKNVPGANELDEVIAMRQLNLIALGDWVADQADHPLFLIKALDA
;
A
#
# COMPACT_ATOMS: atom_id res chain seq x y z
N MET A 1 13.52 -10.83 -21.34
CA MET A 1 12.63 -11.86 -20.77
C MET A 1 13.29 -12.33 -19.49
N VAL A 2 13.01 -11.67 -18.36
CA VAL A 2 13.71 -11.90 -17.09
C VAL A 2 12.78 -12.69 -16.19
N ASN A 3 13.15 -13.94 -15.94
CA ASN A 3 12.46 -14.85 -15.05
C ASN A 3 12.99 -14.58 -13.62
N ALA A 4 12.28 -13.76 -12.84
CA ALA A 4 12.69 -13.41 -11.47
C ALA A 4 12.06 -14.40 -10.48
N ARG A 5 12.68 -15.57 -10.31
CA ARG A 5 12.50 -16.43 -9.12
C ARG A 5 13.67 -16.20 -8.17
N GLY A 6 13.57 -15.21 -7.30
CA GLY A 6 14.52 -15.03 -6.19
C GLY A 6 14.10 -15.91 -5.01
N TRP A 7 14.98 -16.81 -4.58
CA TRP A 7 14.79 -17.66 -3.39
C TRP A 7 15.69 -17.14 -2.27
N ALA A 8 15.11 -16.62 -1.19
CA ALA A 8 15.83 -16.38 0.06
C ALA A 8 15.76 -17.66 0.91
N ARG A 9 16.92 -18.16 1.37
CA ARG A 9 17.03 -19.34 2.25
C ARG A 9 17.14 -18.88 3.70
N THR A 10 16.12 -19.19 4.49
CA THR A 10 16.18 -19.20 5.96
C THR A 10 15.31 -20.34 6.49
N ARG A 11 15.69 -20.92 7.64
CA ARG A 11 15.06 -22.03 8.41
C ARG A 11 13.72 -22.52 7.84
N ALA A 12 13.73 -23.72 7.23
CA ALA A 12 12.57 -24.39 6.62
C ALA A 12 11.54 -23.39 6.06
N ALA A 13 11.92 -22.71 4.96
CA ALA A 13 11.11 -21.67 4.35
C ALA A 13 9.71 -22.21 4.01
N MET A 14 8.75 -21.92 4.89
CA MET A 14 7.34 -22.17 4.67
C MET A 14 6.97 -21.54 3.33
N LYS A 15 6.46 -22.35 2.41
CA LYS A 15 6.09 -21.88 1.07
C LYS A 15 4.68 -21.32 1.17
N PHE A 16 4.52 -20.05 0.83
CA PHE A 16 3.20 -19.45 0.68
C PHE A 16 3.10 -18.72 -0.65
N GLU A 17 1.92 -18.77 -1.25
CA GLU A 17 1.59 -17.95 -2.41
C GLU A 17 0.77 -16.75 -1.96
N ILE A 18 1.09 -15.58 -2.51
CA ILE A 18 0.39 -14.33 -2.23
C ILE A 18 -0.47 -13.98 -3.44
N GLU A 19 -1.75 -13.76 -3.20
CA GLU A 19 -2.71 -13.28 -4.19
C GLU A 19 -3.32 -11.95 -3.72
N GLU A 20 -3.26 -10.92 -4.57
CA GLU A 20 -3.85 -9.61 -4.27
C GLU A 20 -5.35 -9.61 -4.56
N THR A 21 -6.15 -9.08 -3.64
CA THR A 21 -7.59 -8.88 -3.88
C THR A 21 -7.82 -7.85 -4.99
N LEU A 22 -8.83 -8.12 -5.83
CA LEU A 22 -9.34 -7.18 -6.84
C LEU A 22 -10.57 -6.43 -6.32
N HIS A 23 -10.44 -5.11 -6.23
CA HIS A 23 -11.45 -4.21 -5.70
C HIS A 23 -12.25 -3.55 -6.82
N GLY A 24 -13.58 -3.54 -6.70
CA GLY A 24 -14.47 -2.86 -7.65
C GLY A 24 -14.46 -1.34 -7.47
N PRO A 25 -14.88 -0.55 -8.49
CA PRO A 25 -14.79 0.93 -8.46
C PRO A 25 -15.41 1.61 -7.22
N LYS A 26 -16.53 1.09 -6.71
CA LYS A 26 -17.15 1.58 -5.47
C LYS A 26 -16.22 1.41 -4.27
N ARG A 27 -15.66 0.20 -4.10
CA ARG A 27 -14.71 -0.11 -3.03
C ARG A 27 -13.43 0.72 -3.14
N VAL A 28 -12.91 0.86 -4.35
CA VAL A 28 -11.76 1.73 -4.62
C VAL A 28 -12.06 3.17 -4.18
N ALA A 29 -13.28 3.67 -4.40
CA ALA A 29 -13.64 5.02 -3.97
C ALA A 29 -13.61 5.18 -2.44
N GLU A 30 -14.12 4.19 -1.71
CA GLU A 30 -14.12 4.16 -0.25
C GLU A 30 -12.67 4.10 0.30
N MET A 31 -11.85 3.19 -0.22
CA MET A 31 -10.46 2.99 0.23
C MET A 31 -9.51 4.15 -0.10
N THR A 32 -9.80 4.94 -1.15
CA THR A 32 -8.89 6.00 -1.63
C THR A 32 -9.38 7.41 -1.36
N SER A 33 -10.63 7.58 -0.92
CA SER A 33 -11.34 8.86 -0.90
C SER A 33 -11.50 9.52 -2.29
N LEU A 34 -11.11 8.86 -3.39
CA LEU A 34 -11.35 9.34 -4.75
C LEU A 34 -12.70 8.81 -5.25
N ALA A 35 -13.73 9.67 -5.20
CA ALA A 35 -15.06 9.35 -5.69
C ALA A 35 -15.04 8.76 -7.12
N MET A 36 -16.02 7.92 -7.45
CA MET A 36 -16.07 7.23 -8.76
C MET A 36 -16.03 8.20 -9.95
N ASP A 37 -16.70 9.36 -9.84
CA ASP A 37 -16.63 10.41 -10.87
C ASP A 37 -15.22 11.02 -10.97
N GLY A 38 -14.54 11.18 -9.83
CA GLY A 38 -13.13 11.54 -9.77
C GLY A 38 -12.24 10.52 -10.50
N GLN A 39 -12.44 9.23 -10.25
CA GLN A 39 -11.72 8.15 -10.94
C GLN A 39 -11.97 8.19 -12.46
N ARG A 40 -13.23 8.41 -12.88
CA ARG A 40 -13.60 8.54 -14.30
C ARG A 40 -12.93 9.75 -14.93
N ASN A 41 -12.98 10.91 -14.28
CA ASN A 41 -12.37 12.14 -14.75
C ASN A 41 -10.84 12.02 -14.84
N TRP A 42 -10.19 11.45 -13.83
CA TRP A 42 -8.75 11.21 -13.83
C TRP A 42 -8.34 10.28 -14.96
N ARG A 43 -9.12 9.23 -15.23
CA ARG A 43 -8.87 8.32 -16.35
C ARG A 43 -9.06 9.02 -17.70
N HIS A 44 -10.13 9.81 -17.85
CA HIS A 44 -10.39 10.57 -19.07
C HIS A 44 -9.27 11.58 -19.38
N ARG A 45 -8.70 12.21 -18.35
CA ARG A 45 -7.57 13.14 -18.46
C ARG A 45 -6.20 12.46 -18.54
N GLY A 46 -6.15 11.13 -18.56
CA GLY A 46 -4.90 10.36 -18.61
C GLY A 46 -4.06 10.43 -17.33
N HIS A 47 -4.63 10.85 -16.20
CA HIS A 47 -3.95 10.83 -14.90
C HIS A 47 -4.04 9.46 -14.24
N LEU A 48 -5.10 8.69 -14.50
CA LEU A 48 -5.23 7.32 -14.03
C LEU A 48 -5.06 6.35 -15.20
N GLY A 49 -4.16 5.40 -15.05
CA GLY A 49 -3.91 4.36 -16.04
C GLY A 49 -5.11 3.42 -16.26
N PRO A 50 -4.96 2.44 -17.17
CA PRO A 50 -5.94 1.38 -17.34
C PRO A 50 -6.15 0.61 -16.03
N SER A 51 -7.33 0.04 -15.84
CA SER A 51 -7.63 -0.80 -14.68
C SER A 51 -6.88 -2.13 -14.74
N ASP A 52 -6.53 -2.68 -13.57
CA ASP A 52 -5.81 -3.97 -13.47
C ASP A 52 -6.66 -5.18 -13.86
N GLY A 53 -7.99 -5.01 -13.91
CA GLY A 53 -8.93 -6.05 -14.27
C GLY A 53 -10.12 -5.53 -15.08
N THR A 54 -11.08 -6.43 -15.32
CA THR A 54 -12.31 -6.09 -16.04
C THR A 54 -13.17 -5.12 -15.22
N ARG A 55 -13.98 -4.31 -15.93
CA ARG A 55 -14.98 -3.40 -15.33
C ARG A 55 -14.40 -2.40 -14.31
N GLY A 56 -13.16 -1.93 -14.53
CA GLY A 56 -12.55 -0.91 -13.68
C GLY A 56 -12.02 -1.42 -12.34
N LYS A 57 -11.88 -2.75 -12.17
CA LYS A 57 -11.30 -3.32 -10.94
C LYS A 57 -9.82 -2.98 -10.79
N MET A 58 -9.37 -2.78 -9.56
CA MET A 58 -7.99 -2.48 -9.22
C MET A 58 -7.44 -3.48 -8.20
N ARG A 59 -6.17 -3.85 -8.34
CA ARG A 59 -5.47 -4.67 -7.35
C ARG A 59 -5.18 -3.85 -6.10
N THR A 60 -5.12 -4.52 -4.96
CA THR A 60 -4.75 -3.93 -3.65
C THR A 60 -3.58 -2.95 -3.72
N ARG A 61 -2.48 -3.29 -4.40
CA ARG A 61 -1.32 -2.39 -4.56
C ARG A 61 -1.64 -1.12 -5.34
N SER A 62 -2.40 -1.24 -6.42
CA SER A 62 -2.86 -0.09 -7.21
C SER A 62 -3.83 0.79 -6.43
N VAL A 63 -4.65 0.21 -5.55
CA VAL A 63 -5.53 0.95 -4.65
C VAL A 63 -4.71 1.74 -3.62
N ALA A 64 -3.70 1.13 -2.98
CA ALA A 64 -2.81 1.83 -2.05
C ALA A 64 -2.06 2.99 -2.73
N ALA A 65 -1.54 2.76 -3.94
CA ALA A 65 -0.92 3.82 -4.74
C ALA A 65 -1.92 4.95 -5.04
N LEU A 66 -3.15 4.62 -5.43
CA LEU A 66 -4.18 5.60 -5.73
C LEU A 66 -4.63 6.37 -4.49
N ALA A 67 -4.68 5.73 -3.31
CA ALA A 67 -5.02 6.38 -2.05
C ALA A 67 -4.03 7.51 -1.74
N VAL A 68 -2.73 7.24 -1.85
CA VAL A 68 -1.68 8.27 -1.67
C VAL A 68 -1.90 9.43 -2.62
N ARG A 69 -2.15 9.12 -3.90
CA ARG A 69 -2.35 10.13 -4.94
C ARG A 69 -3.57 10.99 -4.69
N ALA A 70 -4.69 10.38 -4.33
CA ALA A 70 -5.95 11.05 -4.05
C ALA A 70 -5.80 12.01 -2.87
N TRP A 71 -5.20 11.56 -1.77
CA TRP A 71 -4.94 12.40 -0.61
C TRP A 71 -3.93 13.52 -0.90
N ALA A 72 -2.82 13.22 -1.58
CA ALA A 72 -1.86 14.25 -2.01
C ALA A 72 -2.55 15.32 -2.89
N SER A 73 -3.42 14.92 -3.81
CA SER A 73 -4.19 15.84 -4.64
C SER A 73 -5.25 16.63 -3.87
N SER A 74 -5.87 16.04 -2.85
CA SER A 74 -6.77 16.79 -1.95
C SER A 74 -6.03 17.89 -1.17
N LEU A 75 -4.73 17.70 -0.93
CA LEU A 75 -3.84 18.68 -0.31
C LEU A 75 -3.21 19.66 -1.32
N GLY A 76 -3.61 19.58 -2.59
CA GLY A 76 -3.17 20.50 -3.65
C GLY A 76 -2.02 20.00 -4.52
N PHE A 77 -1.53 18.77 -4.34
CA PHE A 77 -0.49 18.21 -5.20
C PHE A 77 -1.06 17.79 -6.58
N PRO A 78 -0.45 18.17 -7.72
CA PRO A 78 -1.05 17.90 -9.03
C PRO A 78 -1.32 16.41 -9.30
N PRO A 79 -2.54 16.01 -9.73
CA PRO A 79 -2.88 14.60 -9.97
C PRO A 79 -1.95 13.88 -10.96
N ARG A 80 -1.48 14.60 -11.98
CA ARG A 80 -0.53 14.09 -12.98
C ARG A 80 0.83 13.77 -12.38
N GLU A 81 1.32 14.59 -11.46
CA GLU A 81 2.65 14.45 -10.85
C GLU A 81 2.63 13.45 -9.68
N SER A 82 1.46 13.25 -9.07
CA SER A 82 1.29 12.32 -7.95
C SER A 82 1.61 10.86 -8.26
N GLU A 83 1.67 10.45 -9.52
CA GLU A 83 1.83 9.04 -9.90
C GLU A 83 3.08 8.39 -9.28
N GLN A 84 4.22 9.09 -9.34
CA GLN A 84 5.47 8.58 -8.77
C GLN A 84 5.41 8.48 -7.25
N LEU A 85 4.69 9.40 -6.57
CA LEU A 85 4.47 9.31 -5.13
C LEU A 85 3.69 8.04 -4.77
N GLY A 86 2.60 7.78 -5.48
CA GLY A 86 1.79 6.57 -5.26
C GLY A 86 2.59 5.30 -5.46
N GLN A 87 3.37 5.21 -6.55
CA GLN A 87 4.19 4.04 -6.85
C GLN A 87 5.29 3.83 -5.79
N ALA A 88 5.98 4.89 -5.37
CA ALA A 88 7.08 4.82 -4.41
C ALA A 88 6.62 4.44 -2.99
N THR A 89 5.36 4.70 -2.64
CA THR A 89 4.88 4.59 -1.26
C THR A 89 3.80 3.54 -1.04
N ALA A 90 3.21 2.96 -2.10
CA ALA A 90 2.18 1.93 -2.00
C ALA A 90 2.58 0.75 -1.10
N ALA A 91 3.82 0.27 -1.22
CA ALA A 91 4.32 -0.81 -0.36
C ALA A 91 4.39 -0.39 1.12
N SER A 92 4.70 0.87 1.42
CA SER A 92 4.74 1.37 2.80
C SER A 92 3.34 1.52 3.41
N VAL A 93 2.35 1.93 2.62
CA VAL A 93 0.93 1.98 3.02
C VAL A 93 0.40 0.57 3.28
N LEU A 94 0.68 -0.38 2.39
CA LEU A 94 0.27 -1.78 2.57
C LEU A 94 0.95 -2.45 3.75
N TYR A 95 2.23 -2.15 3.97
CA TYR A 95 2.95 -2.64 5.15
C TYR A 95 2.30 -2.13 6.44
N ALA A 96 1.96 -0.83 6.52
CA ALA A 96 1.23 -0.27 7.65
C ALA A 96 -0.14 -0.96 7.85
N ALA A 97 -0.91 -1.12 6.77
CA ALA A 97 -2.21 -1.81 6.82
C ALA A 97 -2.08 -3.24 7.38
N ILE A 98 -1.07 -4.00 6.96
CA ILE A 98 -0.88 -5.40 7.39
C ILE A 98 -0.42 -5.47 8.84
N ILE A 99 0.53 -4.63 9.25
CA ILE A 99 1.10 -4.71 10.60
C ILE A 99 0.11 -4.23 11.66
N ASN A 100 -0.72 -3.24 11.34
CA ASN A 100 -1.69 -2.67 12.26
C ASN A 100 -3.03 -3.43 12.25
N SER A 101 -3.37 -4.10 11.14
CA SER A 101 -4.63 -4.82 10.96
C SER A 101 -4.41 -6.21 10.36
N PRO A 102 -4.18 -7.25 11.18
CA PRO A 102 -3.97 -8.62 10.70
C PRO A 102 -5.16 -9.20 9.90
N SER A 103 -6.37 -8.67 10.12
CA SER A 103 -7.59 -9.00 9.36
C SER A 103 -7.49 -8.68 7.86
N THR A 104 -6.51 -7.87 7.45
CA THR A 104 -6.20 -7.61 6.04
C THR A 104 -5.65 -8.84 5.32
N LEU A 105 -5.25 -9.89 6.05
CA LEU A 105 -4.79 -11.16 5.49
C LEU A 105 -5.85 -12.24 5.68
N LYS A 106 -6.14 -12.98 4.61
CA LYS A 106 -6.83 -14.26 4.69
C LYS A 106 -5.85 -15.37 4.38
N VAL A 107 -5.76 -16.35 5.27
CA VAL A 107 -4.84 -17.48 5.11
C VAL A 107 -5.66 -18.75 4.82
N GLU A 108 -5.32 -19.44 3.74
CA GLU A 108 -5.94 -20.69 3.31
C GLU A 108 -4.86 -21.79 3.20
N GLY A 109 -5.20 -23.02 3.58
CA GLY A 109 -4.27 -24.15 3.57
C GLY A 109 -4.78 -25.29 4.45
N THR A 110 -3.95 -26.32 4.66
CA THR A 110 -4.24 -27.33 5.67
C THR A 110 -4.25 -26.71 7.07
N ARG A 111 -4.91 -27.35 8.04
CA ARG A 111 -4.90 -26.89 9.43
C ARG A 111 -3.47 -26.75 9.98
N SER A 112 -2.55 -27.63 9.56
CA SER A 112 -1.14 -27.59 9.96
C SER A 112 -0.42 -26.39 9.34
N ALA A 113 -0.54 -26.19 8.03
CA ALA A 113 0.11 -25.08 7.33
C ALA A 113 -0.39 -23.71 7.81
N VAL A 114 -1.70 -23.58 8.07
CA VAL A 114 -2.26 -22.33 8.63
C VAL A 114 -1.74 -22.08 10.05
N ALA A 115 -1.66 -23.12 10.88
CA ALA A 115 -1.11 -22.99 12.24
C ALA A 115 0.38 -22.60 12.21
N GLU A 116 1.16 -23.19 11.30
CA GLU A 116 2.56 -22.83 11.10
C GLU A 116 2.72 -21.39 10.60
N PHE A 117 1.86 -20.95 9.68
CA PHE A 117 1.83 -19.56 9.22
C PHE A 117 1.65 -18.61 10.38
N PHE A 118 0.64 -18.81 11.23
CA PHE A 118 0.41 -17.92 12.37
C PHE A 118 1.46 -18.07 13.48
N ALA A 119 2.09 -19.23 13.62
CA ALA A 119 3.22 -19.41 14.52
C ALA A 119 4.47 -18.62 14.07
N GLN A 120 4.69 -18.47 12.77
CA GLN A 120 5.76 -17.62 12.23
C GLN A 120 5.32 -16.14 12.14
N TYR A 121 4.01 -15.90 12.01
CA TYR A 121 3.44 -14.56 11.98
C TYR A 121 3.71 -13.79 13.27
N SER A 122 4.03 -14.44 14.39
CA SER A 122 4.51 -13.73 15.59
C SER A 122 5.76 -12.88 15.34
N GLU A 123 6.53 -13.16 14.28
CA GLU A 123 7.57 -12.29 13.73
C GLU A 123 7.00 -11.36 12.64
N HIS A 124 5.89 -10.67 12.95
CA HIS A 124 5.01 -9.89 12.07
C HIS A 124 5.71 -9.08 10.96
N ASP A 125 6.89 -8.52 11.25
CA ASP A 125 7.63 -7.62 10.35
C ASP A 125 8.05 -8.32 9.03
N HIS A 126 8.66 -9.50 9.08
CA HIS A 126 9.19 -10.14 7.88
C HIS A 126 8.08 -10.55 6.90
N ILE A 127 6.99 -11.15 7.41
CA ILE A 127 5.85 -11.53 6.57
C ILE A 127 5.15 -10.29 6.02
N ALA A 128 4.93 -9.26 6.83
CA ALA A 128 4.30 -8.01 6.37
C ALA A 128 5.14 -7.32 5.27
N ARG A 129 6.47 -7.34 5.39
CA ARG A 129 7.40 -6.82 4.36
C ARG A 129 7.30 -7.60 3.05
N GLY A 130 7.24 -8.93 3.14
CA GLY A 130 7.10 -9.80 1.97
C GLY A 130 5.76 -9.59 1.26
N VAL A 131 4.66 -9.59 2.00
CA VAL A 131 3.29 -9.47 1.45
C VAL A 131 3.05 -8.08 0.86
N SER A 132 3.46 -7.02 1.55
CA SER A 132 3.34 -5.65 1.04
C SER A 132 4.23 -5.37 -0.18
N GLY A 133 5.28 -6.18 -0.39
CA GLY A 133 6.33 -5.94 -1.38
C GLY A 133 7.31 -4.83 -0.97
N LEU A 134 7.36 -4.47 0.31
CA LEU A 134 8.36 -3.54 0.85
C LEU A 134 9.75 -4.18 0.89
N GLY A 135 9.82 -5.49 1.19
CA GLY A 135 11.08 -6.24 1.32
C GLY A 135 12.03 -5.60 2.34
N ASP A 136 13.31 -5.52 1.98
CA ASP A 136 14.36 -4.94 2.83
C ASP A 136 14.35 -3.40 2.86
N THR A 137 13.43 -2.76 2.13
CA THR A 137 13.34 -1.30 2.08
C THR A 137 12.79 -0.76 3.40
N GLN A 138 13.39 0.31 3.92
CA GLN A 138 12.83 1.01 5.07
C GLN A 138 11.50 1.68 4.69
N GLN A 139 10.48 1.50 5.54
CA GLN A 139 9.16 2.08 5.35
C GLN A 139 9.23 3.61 5.29
N VAL A 140 8.53 4.20 4.33
CA VAL A 140 8.22 5.64 4.32
C VAL A 140 6.99 5.83 5.20
N ILE A 141 7.11 6.65 6.23
CA ILE A 141 6.04 6.87 7.22
C ILE A 141 5.22 8.13 6.93
N SER A 142 5.79 9.10 6.21
CA SER A 142 5.05 10.28 5.75
C SER A 142 5.61 10.88 4.47
N ILE A 143 4.80 11.68 3.80
CA ILE A 143 5.20 12.55 2.70
C ILE A 143 5.02 13.99 3.17
N THR A 144 6.02 14.85 3.01
CA THR A 144 5.93 16.28 3.31
C THR A 144 6.27 17.12 2.10
N TRP A 145 5.65 18.29 1.98
CA TRP A 145 6.10 19.32 1.05
C TRP A 145 5.77 20.69 1.60
N ALA A 146 6.73 21.59 1.48
CA ALA A 146 6.64 22.98 1.87
C ALA A 146 6.42 23.86 0.63
N ASP A 147 5.53 24.84 0.75
CA ASP A 147 5.26 25.87 -0.26
C ASP A 147 5.04 25.29 -1.67
N ASN A 148 5.96 25.56 -2.60
CA ASN A 148 6.00 25.03 -3.96
C ASN A 148 7.18 24.06 -4.18
N GLY A 149 7.80 23.58 -3.10
CA GLY A 149 8.89 22.63 -3.12
C GLY A 149 8.43 21.21 -3.50
N PRO A 150 9.38 20.36 -3.92
CA PRO A 150 9.07 18.97 -4.24
C PRO A 150 8.67 18.19 -2.98
N PRO A 151 7.91 17.10 -3.15
CA PRO A 151 7.56 16.20 -2.05
C PRO A 151 8.75 15.36 -1.59
N GLU A 152 8.88 15.25 -0.29
CA GLU A 152 9.90 14.47 0.39
C GLU A 152 9.29 13.21 1.02
N LEU A 153 10.00 12.09 0.88
CA LEU A 153 9.59 10.80 1.41
C LEU A 153 10.32 10.54 2.74
N ASN A 154 9.61 10.73 3.85
CA ASN A 154 10.19 10.65 5.17
C ASN A 154 10.08 9.24 5.74
N LYS A 155 11.22 8.69 6.16
CA LYS A 155 11.32 7.41 6.85
C LYS A 155 11.35 7.54 8.37
N ASN A 156 11.52 8.78 8.86
CA ASN A 156 11.51 9.17 10.26
C ASN A 156 10.58 10.36 10.44
N VAL A 157 10.19 10.64 11.68
CA VAL A 157 9.38 11.83 11.98
C VAL A 157 10.28 13.06 11.75
N PRO A 158 9.87 14.04 10.92
CA PRO A 158 10.64 15.27 10.71
C PRO A 158 10.91 15.99 12.04
N GLY A 159 12.11 16.53 12.21
CA GLY A 159 12.46 17.32 13.39
C GLY A 159 11.78 18.70 13.38
N ALA A 160 11.51 19.27 14.56
CA ALA A 160 10.79 20.54 14.69
C ALA A 160 11.55 21.79 14.19
N ASN A 161 12.85 21.68 13.89
CA ASN A 161 13.76 22.82 13.69
C ASN A 161 13.99 23.21 12.21
N GLU A 162 13.20 22.71 11.26
CA GLU A 162 13.39 22.97 9.82
C GLU A 162 12.36 23.97 9.23
N LEU A 163 11.67 24.75 10.08
CA LEU A 163 10.50 25.54 9.67
C LEU A 163 10.73 27.05 9.56
N ASP A 164 11.94 27.55 9.85
CA ASP A 164 12.20 29.00 9.98
C ASP A 164 11.96 29.80 8.68
N GLU A 165 11.90 29.13 7.51
CA GLU A 165 11.68 29.76 6.20
C GLU A 165 10.42 29.24 5.46
N VAL A 166 9.61 28.38 6.09
CA VAL A 166 8.45 27.72 5.44
C VAL A 166 7.15 28.48 5.73
N ILE A 167 6.43 28.91 4.69
CA ILE A 167 5.14 29.61 4.85
C ILE A 167 4.00 28.61 5.10
N ALA A 168 3.96 27.52 4.33
CA ALA A 168 2.97 26.46 4.46
C ALA A 168 3.60 25.09 4.24
N MET A 169 3.33 24.15 5.14
CA MET A 169 3.74 22.75 5.00
C MET A 169 2.51 21.85 4.95
N ARG A 170 2.54 20.86 4.06
CA ARG A 170 1.55 19.79 3.99
C ARG A 170 2.23 18.49 4.36
N GLN A 171 1.49 17.63 5.05
CA GLN A 171 1.95 16.31 5.45
C GLN A 171 0.86 15.27 5.17
N LEU A 172 1.27 14.15 4.59
CA LEU A 172 0.47 12.95 4.46
C LEU A 172 1.08 11.85 5.33
N ASN A 173 0.36 11.41 6.36
CA ASN A 173 0.76 10.30 7.22
C ASN A 173 0.42 8.97 6.53
N LEU A 174 1.44 8.21 6.13
CA LEU A 174 1.26 6.96 5.41
C LEU A 174 0.89 5.78 6.31
N ILE A 175 1.18 5.86 7.61
CA ILE A 175 0.75 4.87 8.59
C ILE A 175 -0.76 4.96 8.77
N ALA A 176 -1.27 6.16 9.07
CA ALA A 176 -2.71 6.41 9.21
C ALA A 176 -3.47 6.13 7.90
N LEU A 177 -2.85 6.39 6.75
CA LEU A 177 -3.43 6.02 5.46
C LEU A 177 -3.50 4.50 5.27
N GLY A 178 -2.51 3.74 5.76
CA GLY A 178 -2.56 2.28 5.79
C GLY A 178 -3.73 1.76 6.63
N ASP A 179 -3.94 2.33 7.81
CA ASP A 179 -5.08 2.00 8.68
C ASP A 179 -6.41 2.32 7.99
N TRP A 180 -6.53 3.50 7.38
CA TRP A 180 -7.71 3.87 6.58
C TRP A 180 -7.98 2.84 5.47
N VAL A 181 -6.96 2.47 4.69
CA VAL A 181 -7.12 1.50 3.60
C VAL A 181 -7.58 0.13 4.13
N ALA A 182 -7.05 -0.30 5.28
CA ALA A 182 -7.45 -1.55 5.93
C ALA A 182 -8.92 -1.50 6.38
N ASP A 183 -9.31 -0.44 7.08
CA ASP A 183 -10.66 -0.26 7.62
C ASP A 183 -11.74 -0.22 6.54
N GLN A 184 -11.42 0.38 5.38
CA GLN A 184 -12.38 0.53 4.28
C GLN A 184 -12.46 -0.69 3.35
N ALA A 185 -11.62 -1.70 3.51
CA ALA A 185 -11.50 -2.78 2.52
C ALA A 185 -12.72 -3.74 2.49
N ASP A 186 -13.50 -3.86 3.58
CA ASP A 186 -14.57 -4.85 3.86
C ASP A 186 -14.22 -6.35 3.63
N HIS A 187 -13.12 -6.62 2.94
CA HIS A 187 -12.55 -7.90 2.62
C HIS A 187 -11.03 -7.85 2.82
N PRO A 188 -10.38 -9.01 3.03
CA PRO A 188 -8.94 -9.10 3.10
C PRO A 188 -8.26 -8.44 1.89
N LEU A 189 -7.20 -7.69 2.13
CA LEU A 189 -6.36 -7.08 1.11
C LEU A 189 -5.56 -8.13 0.34
N PHE A 190 -5.20 -9.24 1.00
CA PHE A 190 -4.43 -10.34 0.43
C PHE A 190 -5.00 -11.69 0.85
N LEU A 191 -4.93 -12.63 -0.09
CA LEU A 191 -5.09 -14.05 0.17
C LEU A 191 -3.71 -14.71 0.19
N ILE A 192 -3.41 -15.43 1.27
CA ILE A 192 -2.19 -16.17 1.49
C ILE A 192 -2.51 -17.66 1.43
N LYS A 193 -1.98 -18.38 0.45
CA LYS A 193 -2.10 -19.84 0.37
C LYS A 193 -0.90 -20.46 1.06
N ALA A 194 -1.08 -20.92 2.29
CA ALA A 194 -0.08 -21.65 3.05
C ALA A 194 0.04 -23.08 2.51
N LEU A 195 1.26 -23.47 2.14
CA LEU A 195 1.56 -24.80 1.60
C LEU A 195 2.25 -25.64 2.68
N ASP A 196 1.95 -26.93 2.71
CA ASP A 196 2.70 -27.87 3.54
C ASP A 196 4.17 -27.92 3.06
N ALA A 197 5.10 -28.06 4.02
CA ALA A 197 6.55 -28.02 3.78
C ALA A 197 7.07 -29.17 2.89
#